data_AF-A0A6N6P812-F1
#
_entry.id   AF-A0A6N6P812-F1
#
_cell.length_a   1.000
_cell.length_b   1.000
_cell.length_c   1.000
_cell.angle_alpha   90.00
_cell.angle_beta   90.00
_cell.angle_gamma   90.00
#
_symmetry.space_group_name_H-M   'P 1'
#
loop_
_entity.id
_entity.type
_entity.pdbx_description
1 polymer ?
#
loop_
_entity_poly.entity_id
_entity_poly.type
_entity_poly.pdbx_seq_one_letter_code
_entity_poly.pdbx_strand_id
1 'polypeptide(L)'
;MEIAGPKIEVPDLLKFETARNHSLSNKIMSRLKDLEREYNDLRELHRWNEFVEGFKIGFQTRLNQDYYLYESAGEQGGRKFLSLISPDEIGASYTFHGKTRLHSEGYFVKVADQVQVEKTA
;
A
#
# COMPACT_ATOMS: atom_id res chain seq x y z
N MET A 1 7.22 -3.54 -76.53
CA MET A 1 6.58 -2.91 -75.35
C MET A 1 7.16 -3.58 -74.12
N GLU A 2 8.15 -2.96 -73.48
CA GLU A 2 8.67 -3.48 -72.21
C GLU A 2 7.77 -2.99 -71.07
N ILE A 3 7.20 -3.95 -70.36
CA ILE A 3 6.28 -3.71 -69.25
C ILE A 3 7.16 -3.60 -68.01
N ALA A 4 7.52 -2.38 -67.63
CA ALA A 4 8.22 -2.17 -66.37
C ALA A 4 7.28 -2.55 -65.21
N GLY A 5 7.70 -3.49 -64.36
CA GLY A 5 6.93 -3.95 -63.20
C GLY A 5 6.62 -2.83 -62.21
N PRO A 6 5.57 -2.97 -61.38
CA PRO A 6 5.15 -1.95 -60.45
C PRO A 6 6.27 -1.64 -59.46
N LYS A 7 6.52 -0.35 -59.23
CA LYS A 7 7.52 0.15 -58.29
C LYS A 7 7.10 -0.30 -56.87
N ILE A 8 7.87 -1.19 -56.28
CA ILE A 8 7.68 -1.60 -54.87
C ILE A 8 8.25 -0.49 -54.01
N GLU A 9 7.37 0.35 -53.46
CA GLU A 9 7.77 1.38 -52.50
C GLU A 9 7.93 0.73 -51.11
N VAL A 10 9.16 0.78 -50.59
CA VAL A 10 9.47 0.22 -49.27
C VAL A 10 8.74 1.06 -48.22
N PRO A 11 7.85 0.49 -47.40
CA PRO A 11 7.14 1.26 -46.40
C PRO A 11 8.12 1.81 -45.37
N ASP A 12 7.89 3.06 -44.96
CA ASP A 12 8.72 3.79 -44.01
C ASP A 12 8.75 3.09 -42.64
N LEU A 13 9.85 2.39 -42.36
CA LEU A 13 10.07 1.60 -41.14
C LEU A 13 10.23 2.49 -39.90
N LEU A 14 10.55 3.78 -40.07
CA LEU A 14 10.78 4.72 -38.96
C LEU A 14 9.53 4.86 -38.08
N LYS A 15 8.33 4.80 -38.67
CA LYS A 15 7.06 4.88 -37.92
C LYS A 15 6.85 3.67 -37.00
N PHE A 16 7.22 2.48 -37.47
CA PHE A 16 7.13 1.24 -36.69
C PHE A 16 8.14 1.19 -35.56
N GLU A 17 9.38 1.64 -35.81
CA GLU A 17 10.41 1.72 -34.77
C GLU A 17 10.04 2.75 -33.70
N THR A 18 9.52 3.91 -34.10
CA THR A 18 9.10 4.96 -33.16
C THR A 18 7.92 4.48 -32.31
N ALA A 19 6.93 3.81 -32.90
CA ALA A 19 5.81 3.23 -32.17
C ALA A 19 6.25 2.14 -31.18
N ARG A 20 7.18 1.26 -31.59
CA ARG A 20 7.76 0.23 -30.71
C ARG A 20 8.53 0.84 -29.55
N ASN A 21 9.37 1.84 -29.82
CA ASN A 21 10.18 2.52 -28.81
C ASN A 21 9.30 3.29 -27.81
N HIS A 22 8.23 3.93 -28.28
CA HIS A 22 7.27 4.59 -27.40
C HIS A 22 6.51 3.58 -26.52
N SER A 23 6.07 2.45 -27.08
CA SER A 23 5.44 1.38 -26.31
C SER A 23 6.38 0.78 -25.26
N LEU A 24 7.64 0.54 -25.61
CA LEU A 24 8.66 0.04 -24.70
C LEU A 24 8.93 1.02 -23.56
N SER A 25 9.12 2.30 -23.89
CA SER A 25 9.33 3.36 -22.90
C SER A 25 8.16 3.45 -21.91
N ASN A 26 6.92 3.44 -22.41
CA ASN A 26 5.72 3.45 -21.56
C ASN A 26 5.64 2.21 -20.66
N LYS A 27 6.00 1.03 -21.16
CA LYS A 27 6.05 -0.20 -20.35
C LYS A 27 7.11 -0.11 -19.26
N ILE A 28 8.30 0.41 -19.57
CA ILE A 28 9.38 0.61 -18.61
C ILE A 28 8.95 1.61 -17.54
N MET A 29 8.38 2.75 -17.93
CA MET A 29 7.86 3.75 -16.99
C MET A 29 6.76 3.20 -16.09
N SER A 30 5.85 2.39 -16.63
CA SER A 30 4.81 1.73 -15.83
C SER A 30 5.42 0.79 -14.79
N ARG A 31 6.38 -0.05 -15.18
CA ARG A 31 7.06 -0.96 -14.26
C ARG A 31 7.82 -0.18 -13.19
N LEU A 32 8.52 0.89 -13.57
CA LEU A 32 9.24 1.73 -12.63
C LEU A 32 8.29 2.33 -11.58
N LYS A 33 7.13 2.85 -12.02
CA LYS A 33 6.09 3.36 -11.14
C LYS A 33 5.51 2.30 -10.20
N ASP A 34 5.36 1.07 -10.68
CA ASP A 34 4.89 -0.05 -9.86
C ASP A 34 5.92 -0.40 -8.77
N LEU A 35 7.21 -0.46 -9.12
CA LEU A 35 8.29 -0.66 -8.14
C LEU A 35 8.38 0.49 -7.12
N GLU A 36 8.24 1.74 -7.57
CA GLU A 36 8.21 2.90 -6.67
C GLU A 36 7.04 2.81 -5.69
N ARG A 37 5.86 2.36 -6.16
CA ARG A 37 4.71 2.14 -5.29
C ARG A 37 5.00 1.06 -4.26
N GLU A 38 5.47 -0.10 -4.70
CA GLU A 38 5.80 -1.22 -3.81
C GLU A 38 6.84 -0.81 -2.75
N TYR A 39 7.88 -0.07 -3.16
CA TYR A 39 8.87 0.47 -2.23
C TYR A 39 8.24 1.41 -1.18
N ASN A 40 7.36 2.31 -1.60
CA ASN A 40 6.69 3.23 -0.69
C ASN A 40 5.75 2.49 0.28
N ASP A 41 5.04 1.46 -0.20
CA ASP A 41 4.16 0.63 0.61
C ASP A 41 4.96 -0.12 1.68
N LEU A 42 6.10 -0.73 1.31
CA LEU A 42 7.00 -1.39 2.26
C LEU A 42 7.58 -0.41 3.27
N ARG A 43 7.96 0.80 2.83
CA ARG A 43 8.48 1.85 3.71
C ARG A 43 7.43 2.32 4.72
N GLU A 44 6.18 2.47 4.28
CA GLU A 44 5.07 2.81 5.18
C GLU A 44 4.80 1.68 6.18
N LEU A 45 4.81 0.43 5.72
CA LEU A 45 4.67 -0.75 6.56
C LEU A 45 5.75 -0.80 7.64
N HIS A 46 7.02 -0.59 7.28
CA HIS A 46 8.13 -0.55 8.23
C HIS A 46 7.93 0.54 9.29
N ARG A 47 7.64 1.78 8.84
CA ARG A 47 7.40 2.92 9.74
C ARG A 47 6.22 2.66 10.68
N TRP A 48 5.16 2.00 10.20
CA TRP A 48 4.01 1.64 11.02
C TRP A 48 4.37 0.59 12.06
N ASN A 49 5.18 -0.42 11.70
CA ASN A 49 5.62 -1.43 12.65
C ASN A 49 6.50 -0.83 13.75
N GLU A 50 7.49 0.02 13.40
CA GLU A 50 8.27 0.76 14.40
C GLU A 50 7.38 1.61 15.32
N PHE A 51 6.33 2.22 14.76
CA PHE A 51 5.37 2.98 15.56
C PHE A 51 4.62 2.06 16.55
N VAL A 52 4.08 0.93 16.10
CA VAL A 52 3.34 -0.04 16.92
C VAL A 52 4.23 -0.69 17.98
N GLU A 53 5.49 -0.98 17.67
CA GLU A 53 6.47 -1.50 18.63
C GLU A 53 6.70 -0.54 19.81
N GLY A 54 6.51 0.76 19.59
CA GLY A 54 6.52 1.77 20.66
C GLY A 54 5.33 1.69 21.63
N PHE A 55 4.33 0.85 21.37
CA PHE A 55 3.17 0.65 22.23
C PHE A 55 3.33 -0.60 23.09
N LYS A 56 2.96 -0.49 24.37
CA LYS A 56 2.97 -1.64 25.26
C LYS A 56 1.81 -2.59 24.93
N ILE A 57 2.14 -3.83 24.58
CA ILE A 57 1.18 -4.91 24.34
C ILE A 57 1.00 -5.70 25.64
N GLY A 58 -0.21 -5.65 26.22
CA GLY A 58 -0.54 -6.31 27.49
C GLY A 58 -1.26 -7.65 27.36
N PHE A 59 -1.48 -8.14 26.14
CA PHE A 59 -2.27 -9.34 25.86
C PHE A 59 -1.65 -10.16 24.74
N GLN A 60 -2.11 -11.41 24.60
CA GLN A 60 -1.71 -12.27 23.50
C GLN A 60 -2.40 -11.83 22.21
N THR A 61 -1.63 -11.39 21.21
CA THR A 61 -2.15 -11.01 19.91
C THR A 61 -2.58 -12.26 19.13
N ARG A 62 -3.80 -12.25 18.61
CA ARG A 62 -4.36 -13.21 17.66
C ARG A 62 -4.31 -12.66 16.23
N LEU A 63 -4.11 -13.56 15.27
CA LEU A 63 -4.19 -13.28 13.84
C LEU A 63 -5.58 -12.79 13.44
N ASN A 64 -5.65 -11.89 12.46
CA ASN A 64 -6.90 -11.34 11.90
C ASN A 64 -7.80 -10.60 12.91
N GLN A 65 -7.27 -10.25 14.08
CA GLN A 65 -7.98 -9.44 15.04
C GLN A 65 -7.55 -7.98 14.94
N ASP A 66 -8.54 -7.12 15.10
CA ASP A 66 -8.38 -5.68 15.07
C ASP A 66 -8.00 -5.15 16.44
N TYR A 67 -6.99 -4.32 16.47
CA TYR A 67 -6.48 -3.65 17.65
C TYR A 67 -6.48 -2.15 17.46
N TYR A 68 -6.66 -1.43 18.55
CA TYR A 68 -6.75 0.01 18.59
C TYR A 68 -5.57 0.55 19.40
N LEU A 69 -4.86 1.52 18.82
CA LEU A 69 -3.70 2.16 19.44
C LEU A 69 -4.17 3.37 20.24
N TYR A 70 -3.90 3.37 21.54
CA TYR A 70 -4.25 4.46 22.44
C TYR A 70 -3.05 5.04 23.17
N GLU A 71 -3.19 6.31 23.52
CA GLU A 71 -2.31 7.03 24.43
C GLU A 71 -3.13 7.65 25.54
N SER A 72 -2.73 7.39 26.79
CA SER A 72 -3.39 7.96 27.96
C SER A 72 -3.12 9.46 28.05
N ALA A 73 -4.16 10.30 28.17
CA ALA A 73 -4.02 11.74 28.38
C ALA A 73 -3.78 12.08 29.88
N GLY A 74 -2.81 11.42 30.50
CA GLY A 74 -2.44 11.69 31.91
C GLY A 74 -1.36 12.76 32.03
N GLU A 75 -1.40 13.56 33.11
CA GLU A 75 -0.41 14.60 33.42
C GLU A 75 1.03 14.07 33.60
N GLN A 76 1.20 12.76 33.80
CA GLN A 76 2.49 12.10 34.00
C GLN A 76 2.84 11.19 32.82
N GLY A 77 3.07 11.77 31.64
CA GLY A 77 3.65 11.06 30.49
C GLY A 77 2.74 9.97 29.91
N GLY A 78 2.02 10.31 28.85
CA GLY A 78 1.06 9.42 28.20
C GLY A 78 1.62 8.05 27.89
N ARG A 79 1.07 7.01 28.54
CA ARG A 79 1.41 5.63 28.24
C ARG A 79 0.75 5.24 26.93
N LYS A 80 1.56 4.78 25.98
CA LYS A 80 1.12 4.19 24.72
C LYS A 80 0.85 2.71 24.92
N PHE A 81 -0.38 2.28 24.64
CA PHE A 81 -0.77 0.89 24.78
C PHE A 81 -1.70 0.44 23.65
N LEU A 82 -1.66 -0.86 23.40
CA LEU A 82 -2.58 -1.52 22.49
C LEU A 82 -3.85 -1.92 23.27
N SER A 83 -5.02 -1.77 22.65
CA SER A 83 -6.31 -2.18 23.22
C SER A 83 -7.14 -2.94 22.20
N LEU A 84 -8.09 -3.74 22.68
CA LEU A 84 -9.11 -4.41 21.87
C LEU A 84 -10.43 -3.64 21.80
N ILE A 85 -10.60 -2.64 22.66
CA ILE A 85 -11.83 -1.89 22.82
C ILE A 85 -11.87 -0.80 21.75
N SER A 86 -13.03 -0.66 21.08
CA SER A 86 -13.27 0.37 20.07
C SER A 86 -13.22 1.77 20.68
N PRO A 87 -12.90 2.82 19.90
CA PRO A 87 -12.84 4.20 20.39
C PRO A 87 -14.20 4.70 20.91
N ASP A 88 -15.29 4.12 20.42
CA ASP A 88 -16.66 4.45 20.86
C ASP A 88 -16.96 3.96 22.28
N GLU A 89 -16.27 2.92 22.76
CA GLU A 89 -16.55 2.27 24.05
C GLU A 89 -15.54 2.64 25.15
N ILE A 90 -14.31 3.02 24.80
CA ILE A 90 -13.22 3.24 25.77
C ILE A 90 -13.33 4.57 26.54
N GLY A 91 -14.11 5.52 26.02
CA GLY A 91 -14.32 6.86 26.61
C GLY A 91 -13.29 7.91 26.17
N ALA A 92 -13.62 9.20 26.37
CA ALA A 92 -12.89 10.35 25.82
C ALA A 92 -11.54 10.68 26.51
N SER A 93 -11.11 9.90 27.49
CA SER A 93 -9.86 10.13 28.24
C SER A 93 -8.60 9.59 27.55
N TYR A 94 -8.75 8.97 26.38
CA TYR A 94 -7.66 8.36 25.61
C TYR A 94 -7.59 8.93 24.20
N THR A 95 -6.37 9.25 23.75
CA THR A 95 -6.13 9.70 22.37
C THR A 95 -5.99 8.47 21.46
N PHE A 96 -6.85 8.38 20.45
CA PHE A 96 -6.83 7.32 19.45
C PHE A 96 -5.84 7.65 18.32
N HIS A 97 -4.87 6.77 18.08
CA HIS A 97 -3.85 6.95 17.03
C HIS A 97 -4.17 6.17 15.74
N GLY A 98 -4.95 5.11 15.83
CA GLY A 98 -5.33 4.32 14.67
C GLY A 98 -5.63 2.86 15.00
N LYS A 99 -6.01 2.12 13.95
CA LYS A 99 -6.36 0.71 14.00
C LYS A 99 -5.26 -0.11 13.32
N THR A 100 -4.89 -1.21 13.95
CA THR A 100 -3.87 -2.12 13.45
C THR A 100 -4.34 -3.57 13.53
N ARG A 101 -3.90 -4.40 12.59
CA ARG A 101 -4.23 -5.82 12.54
C ARG A 101 -2.95 -6.62 12.41
N LEU A 102 -2.87 -7.71 13.18
CA LEU A 102 -1.75 -8.64 13.07
C LEU A 102 -1.94 -9.51 11.81
N HIS A 103 -0.99 -9.42 10.88
CA HIS A 103 -0.94 -10.24 9.69
C HIS A 103 -0.33 -11.63 9.99
N SER A 104 -0.58 -12.61 9.13
CA SER A 104 -0.07 -13.99 9.28
C SER A 104 1.45 -14.09 9.33
N GLU A 105 2.14 -13.13 8.72
CA GLU A 105 3.60 -13.06 8.69
C GLU A 105 4.20 -12.40 9.94
N GLY A 106 3.36 -11.99 10.90
CA GLY A 106 3.79 -11.47 12.20
C GLY A 106 3.98 -9.95 12.28
N TYR A 107 3.78 -9.21 11.17
CA TYR A 107 3.79 -7.76 11.18
C TYR A 107 2.39 -7.17 11.37
N PHE A 108 2.37 -5.92 11.82
CA PHE A 108 1.17 -5.11 11.99
C PHE A 108 0.88 -4.31 10.72
N VAL A 109 -0.36 -4.39 10.25
CA VAL A 109 -0.86 -3.61 9.11
C VAL A 109 -1.84 -2.56 9.61
N LYS A 110 -1.67 -1.32 9.14
CA LYS A 110 -2.63 -0.26 9.40
C LYS A 110 -3.95 -0.60 8.71
N VAL A 111 -5.00 -0.79 9.49
CA VAL A 111 -6.34 -0.95 8.94
C VAL A 111 -6.93 0.45 8.76
N ALA A 112 -6.75 1.03 7.58
CA ALA A 112 -7.71 2.01 7.12
C ALA A 112 -9.04 1.27 6.90
N ASP A 113 -10.17 1.86 7.25
CA ASP A 113 -11.49 1.32 6.90
C ASP A 113 -11.61 1.27 5.37
N GLN A 114 -11.09 0.20 4.78
CA GLN A 114 -11.25 -0.16 3.39
C GLN A 114 -12.53 -0.99 3.34
N VAL A 115 -13.63 -0.28 3.11
CA VAL A 115 -14.88 -0.82 2.58
C VAL A 115 -14.49 -1.82 1.48
N GLN A 116 -14.81 -3.09 1.69
CA GLN A 116 -14.68 -4.13 0.68
C GLN A 116 -15.45 -3.67 -0.55
N VAL A 117 -14.76 -3.30 -1.62
CA VAL A 117 -15.38 -3.25 -2.95
C VAL A 117 -15.63 -4.71 -3.30
N GLU A 118 -16.85 -5.16 -3.04
CA GLU A 118 -17.40 -6.40 -3.58
C GLU A 118 -17.15 -6.42 -5.10
N LYS A 119 -16.16 -7.21 -5.52
CA LYS A 119 -16.11 -7.72 -6.88
C LYS A 119 -17.26 -8.72 -7.03
N THR A 120 -18.44 -8.22 -7.36
CA THR A 120 -19.49 -9.06 -7.95
C THR A 120 -19.24 -9.16 -9.44
N ALA A 121 -19.32 -10.42 -9.89
CA ALA A 121 -19.00 -10.97 -11.20
C ALA A 121 -19.77 -10.36 -12.38
#